data_AF-A0A359M9W6-F1
#
_entry.id   AF-A0A359M9W6-F1
#
_cell.length_a   1.000
_cell.length_b   1.000
_cell.length_c   1.000
_cell.angle_alpha   90.00
_cell.angle_beta   90.00
_cell.angle_gamma   90.00
#
_symmetry.space_group_name_H-M   'P 1'
#
loop_
_entity.id
_entity.type
_entity.pdbx_description
1 polymer ?
#
loop_
_entity_poly.entity_id
_entity_poly.type
_entity_poly.pdbx_seq_one_letter_code
_entity_poly.pdbx_strand_id
1 'polypeptide(L)'
;MKKTSDLKKFHQLLNDTYYELEKNEDFPNVFYQAFLSGESTLYQKSVSEIKTFHEDWIGTIESYFPSLDKITKNAKSGLRYDQEVTAIEKAKKTNSDSVRHLAANTHLIKEIRANNEVIPHKILTTQAEIEYGIYENRFIKTLIDRLFSFVNNRYNLVKSNVESYEKKHFQLLSKFTIRETIVDMNIDVTLKEDLDDLKSESSNHALLNRISHLLKQVNGLRESIFMNELKRAKPVVPPIMKTQILLKNVDYKNCYILCLYLDKYNTLDFDIDVKEQNMSFDRYYMKNVNQMALTTFAHIYANQKALEDLYQYVDVMEYKKRSPKIIKKNLDDIVKQPDPFVVEDTQINQYYLEQATNLFKEKLESNLEAAGSYDVGLRKALKDTIAISNALYQSYFEFETEVNPEDQIFNQLQKVDLDAEIIKTKDKAKVARIIREVKEIDYNNAIRLEKRMLRQIEKLDKELSKELKRKAIDTSKKLAIEEHIKLERQNLEKNQEILDEHLKYVSDQREMLASEQKEFQQKLKDEEKRIKEQEKAIIELEKKRARDQYVIEMKKIKDRQQKEKQRIAELIKKQRQIEKNKLEQEKARLAKKSKARIKQEKEKIQESTKEKINEIKKQS
;
A
#
# COMPACT_ATOMS: atom_id res chain seq x y z
N MET A 1 63.51 24.00 -32.38
CA MET A 1 62.55 24.96 -32.98
C MET A 1 63.06 25.38 -34.34
N LYS A 2 62.40 25.00 -35.43
CA LYS A 2 62.71 25.55 -36.76
C LYS A 2 62.38 27.05 -36.70
N LYS A 3 63.27 27.92 -37.19
CA LYS A 3 62.94 29.33 -37.41
C LYS A 3 61.78 29.35 -38.41
N THR A 4 60.55 29.52 -37.92
CA THR A 4 59.42 29.86 -38.77
C THR A 4 59.73 31.22 -39.37
N SER A 5 60.15 31.22 -40.64
CA SER A 5 60.21 32.44 -41.44
C SER A 5 58.87 33.15 -41.29
N ASP A 6 58.89 34.44 -40.93
CA ASP A 6 57.69 35.25 -40.82
C ASP A 6 56.98 35.27 -42.20
N LEU A 7 55.79 34.67 -42.27
CA LEU A 7 55.00 34.54 -43.50
C LEU A 7 54.77 35.91 -44.16
N LYS A 8 54.62 36.97 -43.34
CA LYS A 8 54.42 38.33 -43.83
C LYS A 8 55.65 38.84 -44.58
N LYS A 9 56.86 38.58 -44.06
CA LYS A 9 58.12 38.98 -44.72
C LYS A 9 58.35 38.20 -46.01
N PHE A 10 58.03 36.91 -46.02
CA PHE A 10 58.12 36.11 -47.25
C PHE A 10 57.13 36.60 -48.32
N HIS A 11 55.88 36.87 -47.95
CA HIS A 11 54.88 37.41 -48.86
C HIS A 11 55.27 38.78 -49.42
N GLN A 12 55.88 39.66 -48.62
CA GLN A 12 56.42 40.93 -49.08
C GLN A 12 57.53 40.75 -50.13
N LEU A 13 58.53 39.92 -49.83
CA LEU A 13 59.62 39.60 -50.77
C LEU A 13 59.07 39.05 -52.10
N LEU A 14 58.09 38.15 -52.01
CA LEU A 14 57.46 37.52 -53.17
C LEU A 14 56.73 38.56 -54.03
N ASN A 15 56.05 39.52 -53.43
CA ASN A 15 55.39 40.61 -54.17
C ASN A 15 56.40 41.55 -54.84
N ASP A 16 57.54 41.82 -54.21
CA ASP A 16 58.62 42.61 -54.82
C ASP A 16 59.18 41.90 -56.06
N THR A 17 59.40 40.58 -55.98
CA THR A 17 59.86 39.80 -57.14
C THR A 17 58.85 39.79 -58.28
N TYR A 18 57.55 39.69 -58.00
CA TYR A 18 56.54 39.79 -59.05
C TYR A 18 56.50 41.17 -59.69
N TYR A 19 56.69 42.23 -58.91
CA TYR A 19 56.74 43.57 -59.47
C TYR A 19 57.90 43.75 -60.45
N GLU A 20 59.09 43.20 -60.12
CA GLU A 20 60.23 43.21 -61.04
C GLU A 20 59.95 42.37 -62.31
N LEU A 21 59.34 41.20 -62.18
CA LEU A 21 58.98 40.34 -63.31
C LEU A 21 57.93 40.98 -64.23
N GLU A 22 56.88 41.59 -63.66
CA GLU A 22 55.84 42.30 -64.41
C GLU A 22 56.38 43.51 -65.18
N LYS A 23 57.48 44.11 -64.69
CA LYS A 23 58.14 45.25 -65.35
C LYS A 23 59.05 44.82 -66.50
N ASN A 24 59.70 43.67 -66.36
CA ASN A 24 60.74 43.22 -67.29
C ASN A 24 60.18 42.34 -68.43
N GLU A 25 59.05 41.68 -68.23
CA GLU A 25 58.47 40.71 -69.18
C GLU A 25 57.12 41.16 -69.75
N ASP A 26 56.88 40.92 -71.03
CA ASP A 26 55.64 41.31 -71.72
C ASP A 26 54.48 40.33 -71.50
N PHE A 27 54.80 39.05 -71.23
CA PHE A 27 53.81 37.98 -71.11
C PHE A 27 52.76 38.19 -70.00
N PRO A 28 53.12 38.64 -68.77
CA PRO A 28 52.14 38.97 -67.73
C PRO A 28 51.05 39.93 -68.20
N ASN A 29 51.39 40.94 -69.02
CA ASN A 29 50.42 41.90 -69.53
C ASN A 29 49.40 41.26 -70.48
N VAL A 30 49.86 40.37 -71.37
CA VAL A 30 49.00 39.60 -72.27
C VAL A 30 48.08 38.66 -71.48
N PHE A 31 48.61 38.02 -70.45
CA PHE A 31 47.83 37.16 -69.56
C PHE A 31 46.75 37.95 -68.82
N TYR A 32 47.08 39.08 -68.20
CA TYR A 32 46.10 39.88 -67.47
C TYR A 32 44.99 40.42 -68.37
N GLN A 33 45.30 40.81 -69.61
CA GLN A 33 44.27 41.21 -70.57
C GLN A 33 43.29 40.05 -70.86
N ALA A 34 43.81 38.85 -71.11
CA ALA A 34 42.98 37.68 -71.36
C ALA A 34 42.17 37.27 -70.12
N PHE A 35 42.82 37.18 -68.96
CA PHE A 35 42.22 36.77 -67.68
C PHE A 35 41.12 37.73 -67.22
N LEU A 36 41.36 39.05 -67.29
CA LEU A 36 40.38 40.06 -66.87
C LEU A 36 39.24 40.23 -67.89
N SER A 37 39.43 39.84 -69.15
CA SER A 37 38.37 39.83 -70.17
C SER A 37 37.44 38.61 -70.07
N GLY A 38 37.86 37.55 -69.37
CA GLY A 38 37.08 36.34 -69.18
C GLY A 38 36.05 36.44 -68.04
N GLU A 39 35.24 35.40 -67.90
CA GLU A 39 34.28 35.28 -66.81
C GLU A 39 35.01 34.78 -65.55
N SER A 40 35.18 35.66 -64.56
CA SER A 40 35.79 35.32 -63.27
C SER A 40 34.85 35.59 -62.11
N THR A 41 34.73 34.61 -61.21
CA THR A 41 33.98 34.73 -59.95
C THR A 41 34.91 34.45 -58.78
N LEU A 42 34.94 35.39 -57.85
CA LEU A 42 35.71 35.31 -56.61
C LEU A 42 34.77 35.18 -55.43
N TYR A 43 35.11 34.28 -54.52
CA TYR A 43 34.39 34.05 -53.29
C TYR A 43 35.39 33.94 -52.14
N GLN A 44 35.17 34.72 -51.09
CA GLN A 44 35.92 34.56 -49.85
C GLN A 44 35.02 34.80 -48.64
N LYS A 45 35.03 33.84 -47.72
CA LYS A 45 34.34 33.97 -46.43
C LYS A 45 35.24 33.47 -45.30
N SER A 46 35.16 34.15 -44.17
CA SER A 46 35.57 33.58 -42.88
C SER A 46 34.31 33.20 -42.12
N VAL A 47 34.27 31.97 -41.61
CA VAL A 47 33.20 31.47 -40.75
C VAL A 47 33.84 31.06 -39.45
N SER A 48 33.51 31.76 -38.36
CA SER A 48 33.83 31.29 -37.02
C SER A 48 32.61 30.64 -36.40
N GLU A 49 32.79 29.41 -35.93
CA GLU A 49 31.76 28.64 -35.24
C GLU A 49 32.16 28.52 -33.77
N ILE A 50 31.40 29.18 -32.89
CA ILE A 50 31.52 28.98 -31.45
C ILE A 50 30.33 28.11 -31.02
N LYS A 51 30.64 26.94 -30.45
CA LYS A 51 29.61 26.02 -29.94
C LYS A 51 29.55 26.15 -28.43
N THR A 52 28.38 26.50 -27.90
CA THR A 52 28.12 26.54 -26.46
C THR A 52 27.20 25.38 -26.09
N PHE A 53 27.66 24.54 -25.16
CA PHE A 53 26.91 23.38 -24.70
C PHE A 53 26.14 23.69 -23.42
N HIS A 54 24.87 23.28 -23.34
CA HIS A 54 24.10 23.41 -22.10
C HIS A 54 24.59 22.42 -21.02
N GLU A 55 24.70 22.92 -19.79
CA GLU A 55 25.18 22.16 -18.63
C GLU A 55 24.05 21.62 -17.72
N ASP A 56 22.83 22.13 -17.88
CA ASP A 56 21.69 21.88 -16.96
C ASP A 56 21.34 20.39 -16.78
N TRP A 57 21.56 19.59 -17.81
CA TRP A 57 21.28 18.16 -17.77
C TRP A 57 22.23 17.39 -16.86
N ILE A 58 23.47 17.86 -16.71
CA ILE A 58 24.49 17.22 -15.87
C ILE A 58 24.06 17.31 -14.41
N GLY A 59 23.74 18.52 -13.94
CA GLY A 59 23.30 18.74 -12.56
C GLY A 59 22.01 17.97 -12.23
N THR A 60 21.10 17.86 -13.19
CA THR A 60 19.87 17.06 -13.02
C THR A 60 20.21 15.57 -12.83
N ILE A 61 21.06 14.98 -13.67
CA ILE A 61 21.44 13.57 -13.55
C ILE A 61 22.22 13.30 -12.25
N GLU A 62 23.17 14.17 -11.89
CA GLU A 62 23.94 14.07 -10.64
C GLU A 62 23.02 14.04 -9.41
N SER A 63 21.91 14.80 -9.43
CA SER A 63 20.96 14.85 -8.31
C SER A 63 20.23 13.51 -8.07
N TYR A 64 20.02 12.70 -9.12
CA TYR A 64 19.33 11.40 -9.04
C TYR A 64 20.28 10.22 -8.81
N PHE A 65 21.59 10.43 -8.97
CA PHE A 65 22.61 9.39 -8.82
C PHE A 65 22.64 8.71 -7.44
N PRO A 66 22.47 9.42 -6.30
CA PRO A 66 22.44 8.78 -4.98
C PRO A 66 21.32 7.75 -4.81
N SER A 67 20.14 7.99 -5.41
CA SER A 67 19.04 7.03 -5.38
C SER A 67 19.34 5.79 -6.22
N LEU A 68 19.99 5.95 -7.37
CA LEU A 68 20.46 4.82 -8.19
C LEU A 68 21.48 3.97 -7.43
N ASP A 69 22.52 4.60 -6.87
CA ASP A 69 23.58 3.91 -6.13
C ASP A 69 23.04 3.14 -4.92
N LYS A 70 22.08 3.72 -4.20
CA LYS A 70 21.42 3.07 -3.06
C LYS A 70 20.63 1.83 -3.47
N ILE A 71 19.94 1.86 -4.62
CA ILE A 71 19.19 0.71 -5.13
C ILE A 71 20.14 -0.38 -5.63
N THR A 72 21.20 -0.02 -6.35
CA THR A 72 22.17 -1.02 -6.86
C THR A 72 22.93 -1.71 -5.72
N LYS A 73 23.17 -1.02 -4.60
CA LYS A 73 23.77 -1.63 -3.39
C LYS A 73 22.77 -2.49 -2.61
N ASN A 74 21.50 -2.09 -2.56
CA ASN A 74 20.45 -2.80 -1.81
C ASN A 74 19.33 -3.26 -2.75
N ALA A 75 19.67 -4.19 -3.63
CA ALA A 75 18.73 -4.76 -4.58
C ALA A 75 17.59 -5.49 -3.85
N LYS A 76 16.35 -5.22 -4.26
CA LYS A 76 15.21 -5.96 -3.72
C LYS A 76 15.18 -7.37 -4.30
N SER A 77 14.96 -8.37 -3.47
CA SER A 77 14.74 -9.74 -3.93
C SER A 77 13.27 -10.12 -3.90
N GLY A 78 12.87 -10.95 -4.85
CA GLY A 78 11.63 -11.71 -4.85
C GLY A 78 11.88 -13.16 -4.41
N LEU A 79 10.81 -13.88 -4.10
CA LEU A 79 10.86 -15.33 -3.87
C LEU A 79 10.30 -16.03 -5.10
N ARG A 80 11.10 -16.91 -5.73
CA ARG A 80 10.67 -17.84 -6.77
C ARG A 80 10.51 -19.22 -6.15
N TYR A 81 9.40 -19.88 -6.42
CA TYR A 81 9.11 -21.20 -5.89
C TYR A 81 9.35 -22.24 -6.97
N ASP A 82 10.49 -22.94 -6.88
CA ASP A 82 10.85 -23.98 -7.83
C ASP A 82 10.37 -25.33 -7.30
N GLN A 83 9.71 -26.08 -8.18
CA GLN A 83 9.17 -27.39 -7.86
C GLN A 83 10.08 -28.47 -8.45
N GLU A 84 10.63 -29.32 -7.59
CA GLU A 84 11.52 -30.42 -7.98
C GLU A 84 11.08 -31.72 -7.34
N VAL A 85 11.08 -32.81 -8.11
CA VAL A 85 10.79 -34.17 -7.62
C VAL A 85 12.07 -34.76 -7.02
N THR A 86 12.14 -34.78 -5.70
CA THR A 86 13.30 -35.29 -4.95
C THR A 86 12.98 -36.61 -4.26
N ALA A 87 14.01 -37.38 -3.90
CA ALA A 87 13.81 -38.58 -3.08
C ALA A 87 13.17 -38.20 -1.75
N ILE A 88 12.25 -39.04 -1.25
CA ILE A 88 11.50 -38.74 -0.01
C ILE A 88 12.41 -38.44 1.18
N GLU A 89 13.58 -39.08 1.24
CA GLU A 89 14.59 -38.90 2.29
C GLU A 89 15.21 -37.49 2.30
N LYS A 90 15.24 -36.82 1.16
CA LYS A 90 15.76 -35.45 1.02
C LYS A 90 14.67 -34.38 1.18
N ALA A 91 13.40 -34.79 1.16
CA ALA A 91 12.28 -33.87 1.25
C ALA A 91 12.06 -33.41 2.70
N LYS A 92 12.29 -32.11 2.98
CA LYS A 92 12.06 -31.53 4.32
C LYS A 92 10.60 -31.16 4.60
N LYS A 93 9.87 -30.70 3.58
CA LYS A 93 8.49 -30.20 3.73
C LYS A 93 7.67 -30.50 2.48
N THR A 94 6.41 -30.91 2.68
CA THR A 94 5.46 -31.27 1.62
C THR A 94 4.27 -30.33 1.64
N ASN A 95 3.78 -29.95 0.45
CA ASN A 95 2.65 -29.06 0.28
C ASN A 95 1.45 -29.83 -0.30
N SER A 96 0.28 -29.18 -0.42
CA SER A 96 -0.90 -29.78 -1.08
C SER A 96 -0.60 -30.24 -2.51
N ASP A 97 0.21 -29.48 -3.24
CA ASP A 97 0.64 -29.83 -4.60
C ASP A 97 1.56 -31.05 -4.62
N SER A 98 2.35 -31.26 -3.57
CA SER A 98 3.16 -32.49 -3.41
C SER A 98 2.28 -33.74 -3.37
N VAL A 99 1.17 -33.66 -2.63
CA VAL A 99 0.20 -34.76 -2.50
C VAL A 99 -0.55 -34.99 -3.82
N ARG A 100 -0.99 -33.92 -4.48
CA ARG A 100 -1.65 -34.02 -5.80
C ARG A 100 -0.73 -34.64 -6.85
N HIS A 101 0.53 -34.19 -6.89
CA HIS A 101 1.51 -34.72 -7.82
C HIS A 101 1.78 -36.21 -7.55
N LEU A 102 1.89 -36.62 -6.28
CA LEU A 102 2.07 -38.03 -5.94
C LEU A 102 0.86 -38.89 -6.31
N ALA A 103 -0.35 -38.40 -6.07
CA ALA A 103 -1.59 -39.09 -6.44
C ALA A 103 -1.74 -39.29 -7.96
N ALA A 104 -1.30 -38.30 -8.75
CA ALA A 104 -1.29 -38.39 -10.22
C ALA A 104 -0.18 -39.30 -10.76
N ASN A 105 0.91 -39.48 -10.00
CA ASN A 105 2.11 -40.19 -10.41
C ASN A 105 2.37 -41.41 -9.51
N THR A 106 1.51 -42.43 -9.64
CA THR A 106 1.57 -43.65 -8.83
C THR A 106 2.90 -44.41 -8.95
N HIS A 107 3.65 -44.23 -10.04
CA HIS A 107 4.99 -44.78 -10.24
C HIS A 107 6.05 -44.23 -9.27
N LEU A 108 5.76 -43.13 -8.56
CA LEU A 108 6.64 -42.58 -7.53
C LEU A 108 6.38 -43.20 -6.14
N ILE A 109 5.38 -44.09 -6.02
CA ILE A 109 5.03 -44.80 -4.79
C ILE A 109 5.89 -46.06 -4.67
N LYS A 110 6.52 -46.25 -3.50
CA LYS A 110 7.34 -47.44 -3.21
C LYS A 110 6.49 -48.59 -2.71
N GLU A 111 5.70 -48.34 -1.66
CA GLU A 111 4.85 -49.35 -1.04
C GLU A 111 3.57 -48.73 -0.47
N ILE A 112 2.53 -49.55 -0.39
CA ILE A 112 1.27 -49.23 0.30
C ILE A 112 1.12 -50.27 1.41
N ARG A 113 1.11 -49.82 2.67
CA ARG A 113 0.95 -50.71 3.82
C ARG A 113 -0.50 -51.14 4.01
N ALA A 114 -0.70 -52.22 4.76
CA ALA A 114 -2.03 -52.79 5.07
C ALA A 114 -3.02 -51.80 5.73
N ASN A 115 -2.51 -50.71 6.31
CA ASN A 115 -3.31 -49.64 6.93
C ASN A 115 -3.66 -48.49 5.96
N ASN A 116 -3.54 -48.70 4.65
CA ASN A 116 -3.67 -47.67 3.60
C ASN A 116 -2.64 -46.51 3.69
N GLU A 117 -1.53 -46.69 4.41
CA GLU A 117 -0.42 -45.73 4.41
C GLU A 117 0.42 -45.87 3.13
N VAL A 118 0.56 -44.76 2.39
CA VAL A 118 1.31 -44.70 1.14
C VAL A 118 2.71 -44.17 1.40
N ILE A 119 3.75 -44.94 1.05
CA ILE A 119 5.14 -44.54 1.20
C ILE A 119 5.73 -44.23 -0.19
N PRO A 120 5.96 -42.95 -0.52
CA PRO A 120 6.61 -42.57 -1.78
C PRO A 120 8.11 -42.85 -1.78
N HIS A 121 8.67 -43.21 -2.94
CA HIS A 121 10.12 -43.20 -3.16
C HIS A 121 10.63 -41.78 -3.50
N LYS A 122 9.84 -41.02 -4.27
CA LYS A 122 10.12 -39.62 -4.62
C LYS A 122 8.87 -38.77 -4.45
N ILE A 123 9.04 -37.51 -4.09
CA ILE A 123 7.94 -36.57 -3.87
C ILE A 123 8.29 -35.19 -4.45
N LEU A 124 7.27 -34.49 -4.96
CA LEU A 124 7.44 -33.12 -5.43
C LEU A 124 7.65 -32.21 -4.23
N THR A 125 8.78 -31.51 -4.20
CA THR A 125 9.13 -30.53 -3.17
C THR A 125 9.15 -29.14 -3.78
N THR A 126 8.72 -28.14 -3.01
CA THR A 126 8.82 -26.74 -3.42
C THR A 126 9.94 -26.08 -2.63
N GLN A 127 10.95 -25.59 -3.33
CA GLN A 127 12.06 -24.84 -2.75
C GLN A 127 11.88 -23.36 -3.09
N ALA A 128 12.09 -22.49 -2.11
CA ALA A 128 12.03 -21.05 -2.32
C ALA A 128 13.45 -20.55 -2.64
N GLU A 129 13.67 -20.12 -3.87
CA GLU A 129 14.89 -19.46 -4.30
C GLU A 129 14.72 -17.94 -4.24
N ILE A 130 15.81 -17.26 -3.93
CA ILE A 130 15.87 -15.80 -3.96
C ILE A 130 16.09 -15.39 -5.41
N GLU A 131 15.14 -14.65 -5.99
CA GLU A 131 15.22 -14.15 -7.35
C GLU A 131 15.37 -12.63 -7.36
N TYR A 132 16.48 -12.13 -7.89
CA TYR A 132 16.73 -10.69 -8.04
C TYR A 132 16.09 -10.11 -9.32
N GLY A 133 15.62 -10.95 -10.25
CA GLY A 133 15.01 -10.57 -11.53
C GLY A 133 13.61 -9.95 -11.47
N ILE A 134 13.22 -9.33 -10.35
CA ILE A 134 11.93 -8.65 -10.20
C ILE A 134 11.77 -7.50 -11.20
N TYR A 135 10.52 -7.12 -11.48
CA TYR A 135 10.21 -6.08 -12.47
C TYR A 135 10.94 -4.75 -12.20
N GLU A 136 10.97 -4.32 -10.95
CA GLU A 136 11.60 -3.05 -10.54
C GLU A 136 13.10 -3.06 -10.77
N ASN A 137 13.78 -4.17 -10.47
CA ASN A 137 15.21 -4.31 -10.72
C ASN A 137 15.52 -4.36 -12.23
N ARG A 138 14.67 -5.02 -13.02
CA ARG A 138 14.76 -5.01 -14.49
C ARG A 138 14.55 -3.61 -15.05
N PHE A 139 13.66 -2.82 -14.46
CA PHE A 139 13.49 -1.41 -14.80
C PHE A 139 14.76 -0.62 -14.51
N ILE A 140 15.35 -0.75 -13.32
CA ILE A 140 16.60 -0.04 -12.97
C ILE A 140 17.76 -0.46 -13.88
N LYS A 141 17.89 -1.76 -14.19
CA LYS A 141 18.86 -2.25 -15.19
C LYS A 141 18.70 -1.50 -16.52
N THR A 142 17.47 -1.46 -17.03
CA THR A 142 17.16 -0.80 -18.31
C THR A 142 17.47 0.69 -18.23
N LEU A 143 17.15 1.35 -17.11
CA LEU A 143 17.47 2.75 -16.88
C LEU A 143 18.97 3.03 -16.87
N ILE A 144 19.78 2.18 -16.23
CA ILE A 144 21.25 2.32 -16.20
C ILE A 144 21.83 2.19 -17.62
N ASP A 145 21.38 1.21 -18.39
CA ASP A 145 21.83 1.02 -19.78
C ASP A 145 21.46 2.22 -20.68
N ARG A 146 20.24 2.76 -20.52
CA ARG A 146 19.79 3.97 -21.21
C ARG A 146 20.58 5.21 -20.78
N LEU A 147 20.81 5.36 -19.48
CA LEU A 147 21.59 6.46 -18.91
C LEU A 147 23.04 6.44 -19.42
N PHE A 148 23.67 5.27 -19.46
CA PHE A 148 25.01 5.11 -20.02
C PHE A 148 25.06 5.55 -21.48
N SER A 149 24.12 5.08 -22.29
CA SER A 149 24.06 5.43 -23.71
C SER A 149 23.85 6.95 -23.90
N PHE A 150 22.96 7.54 -23.11
CA PHE A 150 22.70 8.98 -23.10
C PHE A 150 23.94 9.82 -22.79
N VAL A 151 24.67 9.48 -21.71
CA VAL A 151 25.87 10.22 -21.28
C VAL A 151 27.04 9.97 -22.23
N ASN A 152 27.23 8.74 -22.71
CA ASN A 152 28.30 8.38 -23.62
C ASN A 152 28.18 9.10 -24.98
N ASN A 153 26.96 9.17 -25.54
CA ASN A 153 26.72 9.89 -26.79
C ASN A 153 27.04 11.39 -26.65
N ARG A 154 26.64 12.01 -25.54
CA ARG A 154 26.95 13.41 -25.22
C ARG A 154 28.44 13.63 -24.99
N TYR A 155 29.11 12.75 -24.26
CA TYR A 155 30.55 12.81 -24.07
C TYR A 155 31.31 12.79 -25.40
N ASN A 156 30.96 11.86 -26.30
CA ASN A 156 31.61 11.75 -27.60
C ASN A 156 31.37 12.99 -28.47
N LEU A 157 30.15 13.53 -28.46
CA LEU A 157 29.80 14.73 -29.21
C LEU A 157 30.56 15.96 -28.71
N VAL A 158 30.58 16.19 -27.40
CA VAL A 158 31.35 17.30 -26.80
C VAL A 158 32.82 17.09 -27.12
N LYS A 159 33.37 15.89 -26.90
CA LYS A 159 34.77 15.56 -27.21
C LYS A 159 35.16 15.86 -28.66
N SER A 160 34.29 15.58 -29.64
CA SER A 160 34.57 15.87 -31.06
C SER A 160 34.41 17.34 -31.45
N ASN A 161 33.83 18.18 -30.58
CA ASN A 161 33.49 19.57 -30.85
C ASN A 161 33.94 20.52 -29.72
N VAL A 162 34.94 20.13 -28.91
CA VAL A 162 35.47 20.97 -27.82
C VAL A 162 36.18 22.19 -28.39
N GLU A 163 36.91 21.96 -29.48
CA GLU A 163 37.67 22.97 -30.21
C GLU A 163 36.71 23.77 -31.08
N SER A 164 36.74 25.10 -30.91
CA SER A 164 36.06 26.02 -31.81
C SER A 164 36.97 26.26 -33.01
N TYR A 165 36.42 26.25 -34.23
CA TYR A 165 37.22 26.39 -35.44
C TYR A 165 36.85 27.68 -36.18
N GLU A 166 37.86 28.35 -36.72
CA GLU A 166 37.71 29.35 -37.76
C GLU A 166 38.00 28.69 -39.12
N LYS A 167 37.00 28.74 -40.01
CA LYS A 167 37.14 28.25 -41.39
C LYS A 167 37.21 29.44 -42.34
N LYS A 168 38.36 29.62 -43.00
CA LYS A 168 38.53 30.59 -44.09
C LYS A 168 38.45 29.87 -45.42
N HIS A 169 37.48 30.23 -46.25
CA HIS A 169 37.27 29.64 -47.57
C HIS A 169 37.54 30.70 -48.64
N PHE A 170 38.41 30.38 -49.60
CA PHE A 170 38.70 31.19 -50.77
C PHE A 170 38.48 30.35 -52.03
N GLN A 171 37.73 30.87 -52.98
CA GLN A 171 37.47 30.23 -54.27
C GLN A 171 37.59 31.23 -55.42
N LEU A 172 38.32 30.84 -56.46
CA LEU A 172 38.41 31.53 -57.74
C LEU A 172 37.96 30.57 -58.83
N LEU A 173 36.90 30.92 -59.56
CA LEU A 173 36.53 30.29 -60.82
C LEU A 173 36.79 31.28 -61.94
N SER A 174 37.52 30.88 -62.97
CA SER A 174 37.80 31.73 -64.12
C SER A 174 37.80 30.95 -65.42
N LYS A 175 37.08 31.46 -66.40
CA LYS A 175 37.06 30.94 -67.78
C LYS A 175 37.50 32.04 -68.73
N PHE A 176 38.64 31.85 -69.37
CA PHE A 176 39.19 32.83 -70.30
C PHE A 176 39.90 32.13 -71.46
N THR A 177 40.05 32.85 -72.57
CA THR A 177 40.77 32.36 -73.74
C THR A 177 42.04 33.17 -73.91
N ILE A 178 43.19 32.49 -73.97
CA ILE A 178 44.47 33.12 -74.25
C ILE A 178 45.05 32.50 -75.53
N ARG A 179 45.21 33.34 -76.56
CA ARG A 179 45.55 32.89 -77.92
C ARG A 179 44.52 31.87 -78.44
N GLU A 180 44.87 30.59 -78.54
CA GLU A 180 44.00 29.50 -79.01
C GLU A 180 43.68 28.47 -77.91
N THR A 181 44.02 28.78 -76.66
CA THR A 181 43.79 27.89 -75.52
C THR A 181 42.65 28.42 -74.66
N ILE A 182 41.60 27.62 -74.50
CA ILE A 182 40.53 27.86 -73.52
C ILE A 182 41.02 27.34 -72.17
N VAL A 183 41.05 28.22 -71.18
CA VAL A 183 41.50 27.91 -69.82
C VAL A 183 40.29 27.95 -68.89
N ASP A 184 40.02 26.83 -68.22
CA ASP A 184 39.06 26.72 -67.12
C ASP A 184 39.85 26.51 -65.83
N MET A 185 39.88 27.54 -64.98
CA MET A 185 40.68 27.59 -63.76
C MET A 185 39.76 27.60 -62.54
N ASN A 186 39.90 26.60 -61.67
CA ASN A 186 39.24 26.53 -60.37
C ASN A 186 40.29 26.37 -59.27
N ILE A 187 40.44 27.39 -58.43
CA ILE A 187 41.29 27.37 -57.26
C ILE A 187 40.39 27.40 -56.02
N ASP A 188 40.41 26.34 -55.22
CA ASP A 188 39.65 26.20 -53.98
C ASP A 188 40.61 25.97 -52.81
N VAL A 189 40.61 26.89 -51.85
CA VAL A 189 41.46 26.87 -50.66
C VAL A 189 40.59 26.97 -49.42
N THR A 190 40.67 25.95 -48.56
CA THR A 190 40.03 25.94 -47.24
C THR A 190 41.11 25.89 -46.17
N LEU A 191 41.17 26.92 -45.33
CA LEU A 191 42.01 26.97 -44.15
C LEU A 191 41.13 26.71 -42.92
N LYS A 192 41.60 25.84 -42.03
CA LYS A 192 41.00 25.58 -40.73
C LYS A 192 42.02 25.95 -39.66
N GLU A 193 41.65 26.87 -38.80
CA GLU A 193 42.47 27.33 -37.69
C GLU A 193 41.69 27.12 -36.39
N ASP A 194 42.36 26.66 -35.35
CA ASP A 194 41.77 26.55 -34.02
C ASP A 194 41.63 27.97 -33.45
N LEU A 195 40.46 28.30 -32.92
CA LEU A 195 40.24 29.58 -32.26
C LEU A 195 40.79 29.52 -30.84
N ASP A 196 41.94 30.17 -30.59
CA ASP A 196 42.53 30.38 -29.26
C ASP A 196 41.67 31.34 -28.39
N ASP A 197 40.38 31.06 -28.20
CA ASP A 197 39.52 31.81 -27.31
C ASP A 197 39.58 31.20 -25.90
N LEU A 198 40.61 31.59 -25.15
CA LEU A 198 40.99 31.05 -23.83
C LEU A 198 39.83 30.88 -22.83
N LYS A 199 38.78 31.71 -22.92
CA LYS A 199 37.61 31.64 -22.03
C LYS A 199 36.63 30.53 -22.42
N SER A 200 36.31 30.42 -23.70
CA SER A 200 35.36 29.45 -24.24
C SER A 200 35.95 28.04 -24.18
N GLU A 201 37.24 27.89 -24.50
CA GLU A 201 37.95 26.62 -24.37
C GLU A 201 38.05 26.14 -22.93
N SER A 202 38.40 27.03 -21.98
CA SER A 202 38.49 26.65 -20.56
C SER A 202 37.14 26.15 -20.02
N SER A 203 36.04 26.79 -20.42
CA SER A 203 34.69 26.36 -20.05
C SER A 203 34.31 25.02 -20.67
N ASN A 204 34.58 24.82 -21.97
CA ASN A 204 34.31 23.56 -22.66
C ASN A 204 35.15 22.40 -22.12
N HIS A 205 36.42 22.64 -21.77
CA HIS A 205 37.27 21.64 -21.13
C HIS A 205 36.81 21.32 -19.71
N ALA A 206 36.36 22.31 -18.92
CA ALA A 206 35.78 22.08 -17.60
C ALA A 206 34.50 21.23 -17.70
N LEU A 207 33.64 21.53 -18.67
CA LEU A 207 32.44 20.76 -18.97
C LEU A 207 32.78 19.33 -19.38
N LEU A 208 33.74 19.13 -20.28
CA LEU A 208 34.20 17.81 -20.70
C LEU A 208 34.71 16.98 -19.51
N ASN A 209 35.46 17.61 -18.59
CA ASN A 209 35.94 16.96 -17.37
C ASN A 209 34.78 16.55 -16.45
N ARG A 210 33.76 17.39 -16.30
CA ARG A 210 32.55 17.08 -15.53
C ARG A 210 31.76 15.91 -16.16
N ILE A 211 31.56 15.93 -17.47
CA ILE A 211 30.91 14.83 -18.21
C ILE A 211 31.73 13.54 -18.09
N SER A 212 33.06 13.62 -18.18
CA SER A 212 33.96 12.47 -18.01
C SER A 212 33.84 11.86 -16.60
N HIS A 213 33.71 12.70 -15.57
CA HIS A 213 33.46 12.24 -14.21
C HIS A 213 32.09 11.53 -14.10
N LEU A 214 31.04 12.13 -14.65
CA LEU A 214 29.70 11.54 -14.70
C LEU A 214 29.70 10.20 -15.45
N LEU A 215 30.38 10.12 -16.59
CA LEU A 215 30.50 8.89 -17.37
C LEU A 215 31.21 7.79 -16.58
N LYS A 216 32.27 8.12 -15.83
CA LYS A 216 32.93 7.17 -14.90
C LYS A 216 31.96 6.67 -13.84
N GLN A 217 31.18 7.55 -13.23
CA GLN A 217 30.18 7.17 -12.23
C GLN A 217 29.14 6.21 -12.82
N VAL A 218 28.54 6.56 -13.98
CA VAL A 218 27.54 5.73 -14.65
C VAL A 218 28.13 4.39 -15.10
N ASN A 219 29.36 4.37 -15.61
CA ASN A 219 30.03 3.11 -15.96
C ASN A 219 30.28 2.23 -14.72
N GLY A 220 30.59 2.83 -13.56
CA GLY A 220 30.66 2.11 -12.29
C GLY A 220 29.35 1.44 -11.89
N LEU A 221 28.19 2.08 -12.14
CA LEU A 221 26.89 1.44 -11.94
C LEU A 221 26.64 0.30 -12.94
N ARG A 222 27.06 0.47 -14.19
CA ARG A 222 26.91 -0.54 -15.25
C ARG A 222 27.73 -1.80 -14.98
N GLU A 223 28.92 -1.65 -14.40
CA GLU A 223 29.82 -2.75 -14.02
C GLU A 223 29.52 -3.32 -12.62
N SER A 224 28.49 -2.81 -11.93
CA SER A 224 28.13 -3.26 -10.59
C SER A 224 27.67 -4.72 -10.53
N ILE A 225 27.78 -5.33 -9.35
CA ILE A 225 27.32 -6.70 -9.06
C ILE A 225 25.84 -6.86 -9.44
N PHE A 226 25.02 -5.83 -9.14
CA PHE A 226 23.60 -5.77 -9.50
C PHE A 226 23.35 -5.99 -11.00
N MET A 227 24.10 -5.32 -11.86
CA MET A 227 23.96 -5.46 -13.32
C MET A 227 24.42 -6.84 -13.80
N ASN A 228 25.46 -7.40 -13.18
CA ASN A 228 25.94 -8.75 -13.49
C ASN A 228 24.91 -9.83 -13.13
N GLU A 229 24.26 -9.74 -11.96
CA GLU A 229 23.18 -10.66 -11.56
C GLU A 229 21.97 -10.59 -12.52
N LEU A 230 21.66 -9.39 -13.03
CA LEU A 230 20.53 -9.14 -13.93
C LEU A 230 20.87 -9.27 -15.42
N LYS A 231 22.08 -9.72 -15.78
CA LYS A 231 22.53 -9.81 -17.17
C LYS A 231 21.57 -10.63 -18.05
N ARG A 232 21.06 -11.74 -17.53
CA ARG A 232 20.10 -12.64 -18.22
C ARG A 232 18.65 -12.16 -18.15
N ALA A 233 18.34 -11.17 -17.32
CA ALA A 233 16.98 -10.66 -17.17
C ALA A 233 16.57 -9.80 -18.37
N LYS A 234 15.36 -10.01 -18.89
CA LYS A 234 14.82 -9.25 -20.02
C LYS A 234 14.66 -7.76 -19.64
N PRO A 235 15.08 -6.80 -20.50
CA PRO A 235 14.87 -5.38 -20.25
C PRO A 235 13.37 -5.05 -20.20
N VAL A 236 13.04 -3.94 -19.53
CA VAL A 236 11.67 -3.43 -19.45
C VAL A 236 11.42 -2.51 -20.63
N VAL A 237 10.46 -2.87 -21.47
CA VAL A 237 10.06 -2.07 -22.63
C VAL A 237 8.96 -1.08 -22.20
N PRO A 238 9.00 0.19 -22.65
CA PRO A 238 7.91 1.14 -22.42
C PRO A 238 6.57 0.62 -22.97
N PRO A 239 5.42 0.98 -22.37
CA PRO A 239 5.25 1.89 -21.23
C PRO A 239 5.61 1.24 -19.89
N ILE A 240 6.27 2.00 -19.01
CA ILE A 240 6.67 1.51 -17.68
C ILE A 240 5.43 1.32 -16.81
N MET A 241 5.17 0.08 -16.39
CA MET A 241 4.12 -0.25 -15.43
C MET A 241 4.38 0.42 -14.07
N LYS A 242 3.41 1.21 -13.59
CA LYS A 242 3.46 1.90 -12.30
C LYS A 242 3.15 0.94 -11.15
N THR A 243 4.15 0.17 -10.72
CA THR A 243 3.99 -0.72 -9.57
C THR A 243 3.98 0.06 -8.25
N GLN A 244 3.47 -0.57 -7.19
CA GLN A 244 3.43 0.03 -5.86
C GLN A 244 4.83 0.38 -5.34
N ILE A 245 5.84 -0.43 -5.67
CA ILE A 245 7.22 -0.19 -5.25
C ILE A 245 7.78 1.07 -5.95
N LEU A 246 7.54 1.20 -7.26
CA LEU A 246 7.91 2.38 -8.04
C LEU A 246 7.26 3.67 -7.52
N LEU A 247 6.00 3.62 -7.09
CA LEU A 247 5.27 4.81 -6.64
C LEU A 247 5.56 5.20 -5.19
N LYS A 248 5.69 4.21 -4.29
CA LYS A 248 5.82 4.48 -2.84
C LYS A 248 7.26 4.66 -2.37
N ASN A 249 8.22 3.99 -2.98
CA ASN A 249 9.62 4.14 -2.58
C ASN A 249 10.21 5.39 -3.25
N VAL A 250 10.75 6.29 -2.44
CA VAL A 250 11.35 7.57 -2.89
C VAL A 250 12.46 7.33 -3.92
N ASP A 251 13.34 6.35 -3.68
CA ASP A 251 14.47 6.07 -4.56
C ASP A 251 14.01 5.54 -5.93
N TYR A 252 13.02 4.64 -5.95
CA TYR A 252 12.48 4.13 -7.21
C TYR A 252 11.65 5.19 -7.96
N LYS A 253 10.95 6.06 -7.23
CA LYS A 253 10.21 7.19 -7.81
C LYS A 253 11.17 8.17 -8.48
N ASN A 254 12.30 8.48 -7.84
CA ASN A 254 13.36 9.30 -8.40
C ASN A 254 13.92 8.69 -9.69
N CYS A 255 14.17 7.38 -9.72
CA CYS A 255 14.60 6.68 -10.92
C CYS A 255 13.54 6.71 -12.04
N TYR A 256 12.26 6.61 -11.69
CA TYR A 256 11.17 6.76 -12.64
C TYR A 256 11.12 8.16 -13.25
N ILE A 257 11.31 9.21 -12.44
CA ILE A 257 11.39 10.61 -12.91
C ILE A 257 12.61 10.80 -13.81
N LEU A 258 13.76 10.24 -13.44
CA LEU A 258 14.96 10.27 -14.28
C LEU A 258 14.71 9.61 -15.64
N CYS A 259 14.01 8.47 -15.66
CA CYS A 259 13.65 7.83 -16.93
C CYS A 259 12.80 8.75 -17.82
N LEU A 260 11.77 9.38 -17.26
CA LEU A 260 10.95 10.35 -18.00
C LEU A 260 11.76 11.58 -18.46
N TYR A 261 12.72 12.02 -17.65
CA TYR A 261 13.63 13.10 -18.00
C TYR A 261 14.48 12.73 -19.22
N LEU A 262 15.05 11.52 -19.25
CA LEU A 262 15.79 11.01 -20.40
C LEU A 262 14.92 10.89 -21.65
N ASP A 263 13.65 10.48 -21.51
CA ASP A 263 12.69 10.40 -22.61
C ASP A 263 12.36 11.79 -23.20
N LYS A 264 12.30 12.82 -22.34
CA LYS A 264 12.04 14.21 -22.75
C LYS A 264 13.24 14.85 -23.45
N TYR A 265 14.47 14.59 -22.97
CA TYR A 265 15.70 15.23 -23.45
C TYR A 265 16.41 14.44 -24.57
N ASN A 266 15.67 14.02 -25.60
CA ASN A 266 16.27 13.30 -26.73
C ASN A 266 17.00 14.24 -27.71
N THR A 267 16.70 15.54 -27.70
CA THR A 267 17.42 16.54 -28.50
C THR A 267 18.59 17.12 -27.71
N LEU A 268 19.71 17.27 -28.39
CA LEU A 268 20.92 17.84 -27.85
C LEU A 268 20.96 19.27 -28.37
N ASP A 269 20.44 20.19 -27.58
CA ASP A 269 20.47 21.60 -27.91
C ASP A 269 21.88 22.10 -27.58
N PHE A 270 22.59 22.56 -28.62
CA PHE A 270 23.82 23.32 -28.48
C PHE A 270 23.61 24.58 -29.30
N ASP A 271 23.95 25.71 -28.70
CA ASP A 271 23.87 26.98 -29.40
C ASP A 271 25.10 27.11 -30.29
N ILE A 272 24.87 27.26 -31.59
CA ILE A 272 25.94 27.53 -32.56
C ILE A 272 25.89 29.03 -32.87
N ASP A 273 26.84 29.77 -32.33
CA ASP A 273 27.09 31.13 -32.76
C ASP A 273 27.98 31.10 -34.00
N VAL A 274 27.33 31.13 -35.17
CA VAL A 274 28.01 31.26 -36.46
C VAL A 274 28.19 32.74 -36.78
N LYS A 275 29.44 33.20 -36.83
CA LYS A 275 29.76 34.53 -37.36
C LYS A 275 30.35 34.36 -38.76
N GLU A 276 29.53 34.64 -39.76
CA GLU A 276 29.98 34.75 -41.14
C GLU A 276 30.47 36.17 -41.42
N GLN A 277 31.70 36.29 -41.92
CA GLN A 277 32.25 37.53 -42.42
C GLN A 277 32.62 37.35 -43.89
N ASN A 278 31.98 38.13 -44.76
CA ASN A 278 32.41 38.28 -46.14
C ASN A 278 33.67 39.15 -46.16
N MET A 279 34.80 38.56 -46.53
CA MET A 279 36.06 39.29 -46.62
C MET A 279 36.05 40.13 -47.90
N SER A 280 36.38 41.41 -47.79
CA SER A 280 36.49 42.28 -48.95
C SER A 280 37.83 42.10 -49.65
N PHE A 281 37.81 42.21 -50.98
CA PHE A 281 39.03 42.21 -51.77
C PHE A 281 39.52 43.64 -51.97
N ASP A 282 40.58 44.04 -51.26
CA ASP A 282 41.25 45.31 -51.53
C ASP A 282 42.06 45.23 -52.84
N ARG A 283 42.38 46.38 -53.44
CA ARG A 283 43.11 46.50 -54.70
C ARG A 283 44.46 45.77 -54.68
N TYR A 284 45.17 45.82 -53.55
CA TYR A 284 46.42 45.10 -53.37
C TYR A 284 46.21 43.58 -53.35
N TYR A 285 45.17 43.11 -52.66
CA TYR A 285 44.85 41.69 -52.58
C TYR A 285 44.37 41.13 -53.92
N MET A 286 43.54 41.88 -54.67
CA MET A 286 43.15 41.54 -56.04
C MET A 286 44.36 41.39 -56.97
N LYS A 287 45.37 42.27 -56.83
CA LYS A 287 46.62 42.12 -57.58
C LYS A 287 47.30 40.79 -57.27
N ASN A 288 47.39 40.43 -56.00
CA ASN A 288 48.03 39.17 -55.59
C ASN A 288 47.24 37.93 -56.05
N VAL A 289 45.90 38.00 -56.08
CA VAL A 289 45.05 36.95 -56.64
C VAL A 289 45.28 36.79 -58.15
N ASN A 290 45.41 37.90 -58.89
CA ASN A 290 45.74 37.86 -60.32
C ASN A 290 47.14 37.28 -60.54
N GLN A 291 48.13 37.65 -59.72
CA GLN A 291 49.48 37.07 -59.74
C GLN A 291 49.47 35.57 -59.43
N MET A 292 48.62 35.13 -58.50
CA MET A 292 48.40 33.70 -58.23
C MET A 292 47.81 32.97 -59.44
N ALA A 293 46.83 33.56 -60.14
CA ALA A 293 46.28 32.98 -61.36
C ALA A 293 47.35 32.91 -62.48
N LEU A 294 48.11 33.99 -62.68
CA LEU A 294 49.23 34.05 -63.64
C LEU A 294 50.24 32.95 -63.35
N THR A 295 50.64 32.81 -62.09
CA THR A 295 51.64 31.80 -61.72
C THR A 295 51.09 30.39 -61.84
N THR A 296 49.85 30.13 -61.43
CA THR A 296 49.24 28.81 -61.58
C THR A 296 49.17 28.42 -63.06
N PHE A 297 48.72 29.34 -63.92
CA PHE A 297 48.69 29.14 -65.35
C PHE A 297 50.10 28.94 -65.94
N ALA A 298 51.05 29.82 -65.64
CA ALA A 298 52.40 29.76 -66.17
C ALA A 298 53.11 28.48 -65.74
N HIS A 299 53.03 28.08 -64.47
CA HIS A 299 53.67 26.87 -63.97
C HIS A 299 53.06 25.61 -64.61
N ILE A 300 51.74 25.53 -64.76
CA ILE A 300 51.11 24.35 -65.37
C ILE A 300 51.38 24.32 -66.88
N TYR A 301 51.08 25.41 -67.58
CA TYR A 301 51.16 25.48 -69.03
C TYR A 301 52.60 25.44 -69.55
N ALA A 302 53.54 26.15 -68.90
CA ALA A 302 54.94 26.13 -69.31
C ALA A 302 55.59 24.77 -69.04
N ASN A 303 55.29 24.12 -67.90
CA ASN A 303 55.81 22.78 -67.64
C ASN A 303 55.20 21.73 -68.58
N GLN A 304 53.92 21.86 -68.94
CA GLN A 304 53.30 20.98 -69.94
C GLN A 304 53.97 21.11 -71.32
N LYS A 305 54.29 22.33 -71.75
CA LYS A 305 55.04 22.57 -73.00
C LYS A 305 56.50 22.13 -72.92
N ALA A 306 57.18 22.40 -71.81
CA ALA A 306 58.58 22.02 -71.65
C ALA A 306 58.78 20.49 -71.61
N LEU A 307 57.77 19.76 -71.14
CA LEU A 307 57.78 18.29 -71.04
C LEU A 307 57.00 17.61 -72.18
N GLU A 308 56.59 18.35 -73.21
CA GLU A 308 55.78 17.84 -74.33
C GLU A 308 56.44 16.63 -75.00
N ASP A 309 57.76 16.68 -75.20
CA ASP A 309 58.56 15.58 -75.76
C ASP A 309 58.60 14.33 -74.86
N LEU A 310 58.53 14.50 -73.54
CA LEU A 310 58.48 13.39 -72.58
C LEU A 310 57.09 12.77 -72.51
N TYR A 311 56.03 13.58 -72.64
CA TYR A 311 54.65 13.11 -72.62
C TYR A 311 54.25 12.31 -73.86
N GLN A 312 54.99 12.42 -74.96
CA GLN A 312 54.80 11.58 -76.15
C GLN A 312 55.02 10.07 -75.89
N TYR A 313 55.79 9.73 -74.85
CA TYR A 313 56.08 8.33 -74.47
C TYR A 313 55.31 7.84 -73.25
N VAL A 314 54.43 8.67 -72.68
CA VAL A 314 53.55 8.26 -71.58
C VAL A 314 52.38 7.47 -72.17
N ASP A 315 52.12 6.28 -71.64
CA ASP A 315 51.01 5.42 -72.05
C ASP A 315 49.70 6.21 -72.02
N VAL A 316 49.21 6.59 -73.21
CA VAL A 316 47.88 7.17 -73.37
C VAL A 316 46.90 6.05 -73.04
N MET A 317 46.29 6.12 -71.86
CA MET A 317 45.18 5.24 -71.49
C MET A 317 43.99 5.56 -72.42
N GLU A 318 43.96 4.92 -73.58
CA GLU A 318 42.81 4.94 -74.47
C GLU A 318 41.62 4.37 -73.72
N TYR A 319 40.71 5.24 -73.28
CA TYR A 319 39.40 4.82 -72.82
C TYR A 319 38.66 4.22 -74.01
N LYS A 320 38.82 2.92 -74.25
CA LYS A 320 37.87 2.16 -75.05
C LYS A 320 36.52 2.29 -74.36
N LYS A 321 35.60 3.00 -75.01
CA LYS A 321 34.19 3.06 -74.65
C LYS A 321 33.67 1.62 -74.63
N ARG A 322 33.71 0.97 -73.46
CA ARG A 322 33.18 -0.38 -73.28
C ARG A 322 31.67 -0.28 -73.50
N SER A 323 31.13 -1.08 -74.42
CA SER A 323 29.69 -1.27 -74.54
C SER A 323 29.10 -1.51 -73.14
N PRO A 324 27.99 -0.85 -72.76
CA PRO A 324 27.44 -0.98 -71.43
C PRO A 324 27.17 -2.46 -71.13
N LYS A 325 27.90 -3.01 -70.15
CA LYS A 325 27.50 -4.27 -69.54
C LYS A 325 26.28 -3.95 -68.70
N ILE A 326 25.14 -4.51 -69.06
CA ILE A 326 23.95 -4.52 -68.20
C ILE A 326 24.27 -5.48 -67.06
N ILE A 327 24.82 -4.92 -65.98
CA ILE A 327 24.98 -5.61 -64.71
C ILE A 327 23.64 -5.44 -64.00
N LYS A 328 22.98 -6.54 -63.64
CA LYS A 328 21.67 -6.50 -62.95
C LYS A 328 21.77 -6.06 -61.48
N LYS A 329 22.98 -5.83 -60.94
CA LYS A 329 23.25 -5.35 -59.58
C LYS A 329 24.57 -4.58 -59.53
N ASN A 330 24.54 -3.35 -59.03
CA ASN A 330 25.70 -2.47 -58.91
C ASN A 330 26.47 -2.78 -57.60
N LEU A 331 27.77 -2.44 -57.49
CA LEU A 331 28.48 -2.56 -56.20
C LEU A 331 27.85 -1.64 -55.12
N ASP A 332 27.18 -0.57 -55.57
CA ASP A 332 26.35 0.29 -54.73
C ASP A 332 25.10 -0.41 -54.16
N ASP A 333 24.66 -1.55 -54.72
CA ASP A 333 23.54 -2.32 -54.15
C ASP A 333 23.98 -3.17 -52.94
N ILE A 334 25.28 -3.39 -52.75
CA ILE A 334 25.82 -4.02 -51.54
C ILE A 334 25.99 -2.97 -50.43
N VAL A 335 26.27 -1.72 -50.78
CA VAL A 335 26.38 -0.60 -49.83
C VAL A 335 25.00 -0.09 -49.38
N LYS A 336 23.94 -0.34 -50.15
CA LYS A 336 22.54 0.03 -49.84
C LYS A 336 21.80 -0.92 -48.91
N GLN A 337 22.40 -2.03 -48.48
CA GLN A 337 21.93 -2.79 -47.32
C GLN A 337 23.05 -2.88 -46.29
N PRO A 338 23.28 -1.81 -45.47
CA PRO A 338 23.63 -2.11 -44.10
C PRO A 338 22.41 -2.86 -43.55
N ASP A 339 22.62 -4.08 -43.02
CA ASP A 339 21.62 -4.66 -42.13
C ASP A 339 21.18 -3.55 -41.17
N PRO A 340 19.88 -3.24 -41.06
CA PRO A 340 19.44 -2.27 -40.08
C PRO A 340 19.81 -2.87 -38.73
N PHE A 341 20.88 -2.36 -38.13
CA PHE A 341 21.03 -2.47 -36.69
C PHE A 341 19.90 -1.61 -36.12
N VAL A 342 18.78 -2.28 -35.83
CA VAL A 342 17.67 -1.71 -35.09
C VAL A 342 18.20 -1.42 -33.69
N VAL A 343 18.73 -0.21 -33.50
CA VAL A 343 19.22 0.24 -32.18
C VAL A 343 18.04 0.43 -31.24
N GLU A 344 16.82 0.69 -31.72
CA GLU A 344 15.65 0.78 -30.85
C GLU A 344 14.42 0.22 -31.55
N ASP A 345 13.70 -0.65 -30.83
CA ASP A 345 12.32 -1.00 -31.14
C ASP A 345 11.55 0.32 -31.09
N THR A 346 11.20 0.87 -32.26
CA THR A 346 10.44 2.12 -32.42
C THR A 346 8.97 1.91 -32.04
N GLN A 347 8.74 1.24 -30.91
CA GLN A 347 7.47 1.29 -30.23
C GLN A 347 7.24 2.75 -29.87
N ILE A 348 6.12 3.28 -30.37
CA ILE A 348 5.62 4.65 -30.20
C ILE A 348 6.13 5.27 -28.89
N ASN A 349 7.07 6.21 -28.99
CA ASN A 349 7.53 7.01 -27.85
C ASN A 349 6.30 7.65 -27.17
N GLN A 350 6.31 7.73 -25.84
CA GLN A 350 5.23 8.31 -25.04
C GLN A 350 4.84 9.71 -25.56
N TYR A 351 5.78 10.48 -26.11
CA TYR A 351 5.49 11.76 -26.75
C TYR A 351 4.57 11.65 -27.97
N TYR A 352 4.86 10.75 -28.92
CA TYR A 352 4.02 10.55 -30.11
C TYR A 352 2.66 9.95 -29.72
N LEU A 353 2.62 9.11 -28.67
CA LEU A 353 1.37 8.64 -28.10
C LEU A 353 0.56 9.80 -27.51
N GLU A 354 1.19 10.68 -26.73
CA GLU A 354 0.54 11.85 -26.13
C GLU A 354 0.02 12.81 -27.21
N GLN A 355 0.82 13.11 -28.25
CA GLN A 355 0.37 13.90 -29.40
C GLN A 355 -0.82 13.24 -30.12
N ALA A 356 -0.75 11.95 -30.42
CA ALA A 356 -1.85 11.23 -31.05
C ALA A 356 -3.10 11.20 -30.16
N THR A 357 -2.94 11.11 -28.84
CA THR A 357 -4.07 11.16 -27.89
C THR A 357 -4.68 12.56 -27.82
N ASN A 358 -3.88 13.63 -27.88
CA ASN A 358 -4.37 15.00 -27.89
C ASN A 358 -5.13 15.29 -29.18
N LEU A 359 -4.58 14.89 -30.34
CA LEU A 359 -5.26 14.97 -31.63
C LEU A 359 -6.59 14.20 -31.62
N PHE A 360 -6.62 13.01 -31.00
CA PHE A 360 -7.86 12.25 -30.85
C PHE A 360 -8.87 12.93 -29.93
N LYS A 361 -8.43 13.52 -28.81
CA LYS A 361 -9.29 14.27 -27.89
C LYS A 361 -9.93 15.48 -28.57
N GLU A 362 -9.13 16.27 -29.28
CA GLU A 362 -9.64 17.42 -30.04
C GLU A 362 -10.70 16.99 -31.07
N LYS A 363 -10.45 15.91 -31.81
CA LYS A 363 -11.42 15.36 -32.76
C LYS A 363 -12.66 14.79 -32.09
N LEU A 364 -12.52 14.20 -30.91
CA LEU A 364 -13.63 13.69 -30.13
C LEU A 364 -14.49 14.83 -29.60
N GLU A 365 -13.89 15.87 -29.02
CA GLU A 365 -14.58 17.07 -28.53
C GLU A 365 -15.32 17.78 -29.67
N SER A 366 -14.66 18.02 -30.81
CA SER A 366 -15.30 18.59 -31.99
C SER A 366 -16.47 17.74 -32.52
N ASN A 367 -16.34 16.42 -32.54
CA ASN A 367 -17.41 15.53 -32.97
C ASN A 367 -18.53 15.37 -31.92
N LEU A 368 -18.26 15.57 -30.63
CA LEU A 368 -19.25 15.59 -29.55
C LEU A 368 -20.06 16.88 -29.55
N GLU A 369 -19.43 18.01 -29.85
CA GLU A 369 -20.13 19.28 -30.05
C GLU A 369 -21.05 19.21 -31.27
N ALA A 370 -20.61 18.52 -32.33
CA ALA A 370 -21.41 18.32 -33.54
C ALA A 370 -22.49 17.22 -33.42
N ALA A 371 -22.30 16.23 -32.55
CA ALA A 371 -23.22 15.10 -32.39
C ALA A 371 -23.78 15.07 -30.96
N GLY A 372 -25.09 15.25 -30.80
CA GLY A 372 -25.76 15.31 -29.49
C GLY A 372 -25.71 14.05 -28.60
N SER A 373 -24.94 13.01 -28.94
CA SER A 373 -24.75 11.80 -28.13
C SER A 373 -23.31 11.31 -28.17
N TYR A 374 -22.81 10.87 -27.00
CA TYR A 374 -21.42 10.42 -26.84
C TYR A 374 -21.05 9.23 -27.72
N ASP A 375 -21.94 8.25 -27.87
CA ASP A 375 -21.69 7.07 -28.71
C ASP A 375 -21.53 7.45 -30.20
N VAL A 376 -22.33 8.40 -30.67
CA VAL A 376 -22.28 8.87 -32.06
C VAL A 376 -21.02 9.68 -32.32
N GLY A 377 -20.67 10.60 -31.40
CA GLY A 377 -19.44 11.39 -31.47
C GLY A 377 -18.18 10.52 -31.41
N LEU A 378 -18.13 9.56 -30.47
CA LEU A 378 -17.03 8.60 -30.33
C LEU A 378 -16.90 7.72 -31.57
N ARG A 379 -18.00 7.17 -32.09
CA ARG A 379 -17.99 6.33 -33.30
C ARG A 379 -17.46 7.11 -34.51
N LYS A 380 -17.82 8.39 -34.63
CA LYS A 380 -17.34 9.25 -35.72
C LYS A 380 -15.85 9.57 -35.56
N ALA A 381 -15.40 9.96 -34.38
CA ALA A 381 -13.99 10.22 -34.10
C ALA A 381 -13.10 8.97 -34.33
N LEU A 382 -13.58 7.78 -33.95
CA LEU A 382 -12.88 6.51 -34.21
C LEU A 382 -12.86 6.16 -35.71
N LYS A 383 -13.92 6.46 -36.46
CA LYS A 383 -13.92 6.29 -37.92
C LYS A 383 -12.91 7.23 -38.57
N ASP A 384 -12.81 8.48 -38.12
CA ASP A 384 -11.89 9.47 -38.67
C ASP A 384 -10.43 9.09 -38.41
N THR A 385 -10.09 8.53 -37.25
CA THR A 385 -8.73 8.04 -36.98
C THR A 385 -8.38 6.80 -37.79
N ILE A 386 -9.32 5.86 -37.93
CA ILE A 386 -9.16 4.70 -38.80
C ILE A 386 -9.01 5.14 -40.26
N ALA A 387 -9.74 6.17 -40.70
CA ALA A 387 -9.63 6.72 -42.05
C ALA A 387 -8.24 7.32 -42.32
N ILE A 388 -7.67 8.07 -41.37
CA ILE A 388 -6.28 8.57 -41.48
C ILE A 388 -5.29 7.42 -41.59
N SER A 389 -5.43 6.40 -40.75
CA SER A 389 -4.56 5.22 -40.78
C SER A 389 -4.67 4.50 -42.13
N ASN A 390 -5.89 4.33 -42.65
CA ASN A 390 -6.11 3.73 -43.97
C ASN A 390 -5.56 4.58 -45.11
N ALA A 391 -5.71 5.90 -45.06
CA ALA A 391 -5.17 6.83 -46.05
C ALA A 391 -3.64 6.80 -46.07
N LEU A 392 -2.99 6.67 -44.90
CA LEU A 392 -1.54 6.44 -44.80
C LEU A 392 -1.12 5.15 -45.51
N TYR A 393 -1.84 4.04 -45.29
CA TYR A 393 -1.55 2.79 -46.00
C TYR A 393 -1.78 2.92 -47.50
N GLN A 394 -2.83 3.61 -47.93
CA GLN A 394 -3.15 3.85 -49.33
C GLN A 394 -2.09 4.70 -50.04
N SER A 395 -1.64 5.78 -49.41
CA SER A 395 -0.60 6.66 -49.95
C SER A 395 0.76 5.97 -50.00
N TYR A 396 1.16 5.28 -48.93
CA TYR A 396 2.49 4.66 -48.84
C TYR A 396 2.67 3.45 -49.77
N PHE A 397 1.63 2.61 -49.89
CA PHE A 397 1.68 1.43 -50.76
C PHE A 397 1.11 1.69 -52.15
N GLU A 398 0.74 2.94 -52.45
CA GLU A 398 0.17 3.38 -53.73
C GLU A 398 -0.97 2.45 -54.16
N PHE A 399 -1.92 2.17 -53.26
CA PHE A 399 -3.07 1.33 -53.58
C PHE A 399 -4.07 2.01 -54.54
N GLU A 400 -3.82 3.27 -54.90
CA GLU A 400 -4.62 4.01 -55.87
C GLU A 400 -4.59 3.32 -57.24
N THR A 401 -5.77 2.90 -57.67
CA THR A 401 -6.07 2.37 -59.00
C THR A 401 -6.53 3.44 -59.97
N GLU A 402 -6.62 4.71 -59.53
CA GLU A 402 -7.02 5.82 -60.38
C GLU A 402 -5.82 6.25 -61.22
N VAL A 403 -5.63 5.55 -62.34
CA VAL A 403 -4.82 6.06 -63.43
C VAL A 403 -5.52 7.34 -63.92
N ASN A 404 -4.86 8.48 -63.85
CA ASN A 404 -5.37 9.70 -64.47
C ASN A 404 -5.77 9.40 -65.92
N PRO A 405 -6.87 9.98 -66.45
CA PRO A 405 -7.25 9.78 -67.84
C PRO A 405 -6.12 10.09 -68.83
N GLU A 406 -5.23 11.01 -68.49
CA GLU A 406 -4.03 11.36 -69.28
C GLU A 406 -2.94 10.27 -69.21
N ASP A 407 -2.75 9.62 -68.05
CA ASP A 407 -1.79 8.52 -67.87
C ASP A 407 -2.26 7.23 -68.57
N GLN A 408 -3.56 7.02 -68.73
CA GLN A 408 -4.09 5.89 -69.53
C GLN A 408 -3.73 6.01 -71.01
N ILE A 409 -3.74 7.24 -71.54
CA ILE A 409 -3.39 7.51 -72.95
C ILE A 409 -1.89 7.26 -73.17
N PHE A 410 -1.03 7.66 -72.22
CA PHE A 410 0.42 7.40 -72.27
C PHE A 410 0.77 5.91 -72.06
N ASN A 411 0.07 5.21 -71.17
CA ASN A 411 0.26 3.78 -70.92
C ASN A 411 -0.23 2.89 -72.08
N GLN A 412 -1.23 3.32 -72.86
CA GLN A 412 -1.63 2.63 -74.10
C GLN A 412 -0.62 2.82 -75.25
N LEU A 413 0.19 3.87 -75.23
CA LEU A 413 1.21 4.16 -76.24
C LEU A 413 2.56 3.46 -75.95
N GLN A 414 2.83 3.04 -74.71
CA GLN A 414 4.00 2.24 -74.35
C GLN A 414 3.66 0.74 -74.24
N LYS A 415 4.52 -0.14 -74.78
CA LYS A 415 4.48 -1.56 -74.46
C LYS A 415 4.89 -1.76 -73.00
N VAL A 416 3.93 -1.77 -72.09
CA VAL A 416 4.17 -2.10 -70.68
C VAL A 416 4.53 -3.58 -70.59
N ASP A 417 5.58 -3.89 -69.83
CA ASP A 417 5.98 -5.25 -69.52
C ASP A 417 4.97 -5.86 -68.53
N LEU A 418 3.95 -6.55 -69.09
CA LEU A 418 2.82 -7.14 -68.36
C LEU A 418 3.28 -8.05 -67.20
N ASP A 419 4.41 -8.73 -67.35
CA ASP A 419 4.94 -9.61 -66.31
C ASP A 419 5.40 -8.82 -65.07
N ALA A 420 6.03 -7.67 -65.27
CA ALA A 420 6.48 -6.81 -64.17
C ALA A 420 5.30 -6.16 -63.43
N GLU A 421 4.24 -5.80 -64.15
CA GLU A 421 3.02 -5.23 -63.56
C GLU A 421 2.21 -6.29 -62.77
N ILE A 422 2.15 -7.53 -63.25
CA ILE A 422 1.58 -8.67 -62.52
C ILE A 422 2.34 -8.94 -61.21
N ILE A 423 3.67 -8.82 -61.21
CA ILE A 423 4.47 -9.00 -59.98
C ILE A 423 4.16 -7.89 -58.96
N LYS A 424 4.16 -6.62 -59.39
CA LYS A 424 3.83 -5.47 -58.53
C LYS A 424 2.43 -5.57 -57.94
N THR A 425 1.44 -5.95 -58.76
CA THR A 425 0.04 -6.12 -58.31
C THR A 425 -0.11 -7.30 -57.35
N LYS A 426 0.58 -8.43 -57.59
CA LYS A 426 0.64 -9.55 -56.64
C LYS A 426 1.23 -9.13 -55.29
N ASP A 427 2.26 -8.30 -55.28
CA ASP A 427 2.86 -7.81 -54.04
C ASP A 427 1.93 -6.83 -53.31
N LYS A 428 1.25 -5.92 -54.02
CA LYS A 428 0.19 -5.08 -53.45
C LYS A 428 -0.95 -5.94 -52.84
N ALA A 429 -1.36 -7.00 -53.52
CA ALA A 429 -2.38 -7.93 -53.01
C ALA A 429 -1.92 -8.68 -51.75
N LYS A 430 -0.64 -9.08 -51.67
CA LYS A 430 -0.06 -9.67 -50.44
C LYS A 430 -0.09 -8.69 -49.28
N VAL A 431 0.30 -7.42 -49.51
CA VAL A 431 0.29 -6.38 -48.47
C VAL A 431 -1.15 -6.12 -47.98
N ALA A 432 -2.12 -6.00 -48.90
CA ALA A 432 -3.52 -5.85 -48.55
C ALA A 432 -4.05 -7.04 -47.71
N ARG A 433 -3.64 -8.27 -48.04
CA ARG A 433 -3.96 -9.46 -47.25
C ARG A 433 -3.40 -9.38 -45.83
N ILE A 434 -2.14 -8.96 -45.67
CA ILE A 434 -1.50 -8.79 -44.35
C ILE A 434 -2.22 -7.72 -43.53
N ILE A 435 -2.55 -6.57 -44.12
CA ILE A 435 -3.30 -5.50 -43.43
C ILE A 435 -4.65 -6.03 -42.92
N ARG A 436 -5.35 -6.84 -43.73
CA ARG A 436 -6.60 -7.48 -43.31
C ARG A 436 -6.40 -8.44 -42.13
N GLU A 437 -5.40 -9.32 -42.20
CA GLU A 437 -5.09 -10.29 -41.14
C GLU A 437 -4.76 -9.59 -39.82
N VAL A 438 -3.99 -8.49 -39.86
CA VAL A 438 -3.68 -7.67 -38.66
C VAL A 438 -4.95 -7.05 -38.10
N LYS A 439 -5.82 -6.47 -38.94
CA LYS A 439 -7.10 -5.89 -38.49
C LYS A 439 -8.03 -6.94 -37.88
N GLU A 440 -8.02 -8.18 -38.38
CA GLU A 440 -8.77 -9.29 -37.77
C GLU A 440 -8.23 -9.65 -36.38
N ILE A 441 -6.91 -9.62 -36.18
CA ILE A 441 -6.30 -9.81 -34.86
C ILE A 441 -6.72 -8.69 -33.90
N ASP A 442 -6.70 -7.44 -34.34
CA ASP A 442 -7.11 -6.28 -33.54
C ASP A 442 -8.59 -6.34 -33.16
N TYR A 443 -9.46 -6.70 -34.11
CA TYR A 443 -10.88 -6.95 -33.86
C TYR A 443 -11.09 -8.02 -32.78
N ASN A 444 -10.37 -9.14 -32.89
CA ASN A 444 -10.42 -10.20 -31.88
C ASN A 444 -9.92 -9.73 -30.51
N ASN A 445 -8.87 -8.91 -30.46
CA ASN A 445 -8.37 -8.32 -29.21
C ASN A 445 -9.38 -7.36 -28.58
N ALA A 446 -10.09 -6.56 -29.37
CA ALA A 446 -11.16 -5.68 -28.91
C ALA A 446 -12.30 -6.48 -28.26
N ILE A 447 -12.75 -7.59 -28.89
CA ILE A 447 -13.77 -8.49 -28.31
C ILE A 447 -13.29 -9.08 -26.96
N ARG A 448 -12.02 -9.49 -26.87
CA ARG A 448 -11.46 -10.02 -25.61
C ARG A 448 -11.45 -8.97 -24.52
N LEU A 449 -11.12 -7.72 -24.86
CA LEU A 449 -11.12 -6.60 -23.93
C LEU A 449 -12.54 -6.31 -23.43
N GLU A 450 -13.52 -6.24 -24.34
CA GLU A 450 -14.94 -6.06 -24.00
C GLU A 450 -15.43 -7.15 -23.04
N LYS A 451 -15.17 -8.42 -23.36
CA LYS A 451 -15.50 -9.56 -22.48
C LYS A 451 -14.85 -9.44 -21.10
N ARG A 452 -13.61 -8.92 -21.03
CA ARG A 452 -12.91 -8.70 -19.75
C ARG A 452 -13.59 -7.60 -18.95
N MET A 453 -13.99 -6.50 -19.59
CA MET A 453 -14.70 -5.40 -18.94
C MET A 453 -16.08 -5.85 -18.44
N LEU A 454 -16.84 -6.62 -19.23
CA LEU A 454 -18.12 -7.19 -18.80
C LEU A 454 -17.98 -8.09 -17.56
N ARG A 455 -16.94 -8.94 -17.51
CA ARG A 455 -16.64 -9.74 -16.31
C ARG A 455 -16.26 -8.87 -15.11
N GLN A 456 -15.63 -7.72 -15.33
CA GLN A 456 -15.27 -6.80 -14.26
C GLN A 456 -16.50 -6.07 -13.72
N ILE A 457 -17.43 -5.66 -14.59
CA ILE A 457 -18.75 -5.16 -14.20
C ILE A 457 -19.47 -6.20 -13.34
N GLU A 458 -19.54 -7.46 -13.80
CA GLU A 458 -20.19 -8.54 -13.03
C GLU A 458 -19.56 -8.76 -11.64
N LYS A 459 -18.23 -8.61 -11.52
CA LYS A 459 -17.55 -8.67 -10.22
C LYS A 459 -17.93 -7.49 -9.32
N LEU A 460 -17.92 -6.28 -9.86
CA LEU A 460 -18.30 -5.07 -9.13
C LEU A 460 -19.78 -5.12 -8.70
N ASP A 461 -20.68 -5.62 -9.54
CA ASP A 461 -22.09 -5.81 -9.20
C ASP A 461 -22.27 -6.83 -8.07
N LYS A 462 -21.48 -7.91 -8.07
CA LYS A 462 -21.47 -8.88 -6.97
C LYS A 462 -20.94 -8.26 -5.67
N GLU A 463 -19.93 -7.40 -5.74
CA GLU A 463 -19.40 -6.69 -4.58
C GLU A 463 -20.41 -5.68 -4.03
N LEU A 464 -21.01 -4.88 -4.91
CA LEU A 464 -22.07 -3.94 -4.56
C LEU A 464 -23.26 -4.66 -3.93
N SER A 465 -23.69 -5.79 -4.49
CA SER A 465 -24.75 -6.62 -3.93
C SER A 465 -24.40 -7.12 -2.52
N LYS A 466 -23.15 -7.55 -2.29
CA LYS A 466 -22.68 -7.96 -0.94
C LYS A 466 -22.67 -6.79 0.02
N GLU A 467 -22.25 -5.60 -0.41
CA GLU A 467 -22.23 -4.40 0.41
C GLU A 467 -23.64 -3.96 0.79
N LEU A 468 -24.56 -3.94 -0.18
CA LEU A 468 -25.99 -3.65 0.06
C LEU A 468 -26.60 -4.65 1.04
N LYS A 469 -26.31 -5.96 0.90
CA LYS A 469 -26.75 -6.98 1.87
C LYS A 469 -26.17 -6.76 3.27
N ARG A 470 -24.89 -6.39 3.38
CA ARG A 470 -24.27 -6.05 4.68
C ARG A 470 -24.93 -4.83 5.31
N LYS A 471 -25.13 -3.76 4.54
CA LYS A 471 -25.83 -2.56 5.00
C LYS A 471 -27.25 -2.89 5.48
N ALA A 472 -27.98 -3.72 4.75
CA ALA A 472 -29.32 -4.19 5.16
C ALA A 472 -29.31 -4.97 6.48
N ILE A 473 -28.33 -5.87 6.68
CA ILE A 473 -28.15 -6.63 7.93
C ILE A 473 -27.77 -5.70 9.09
N ASP A 474 -26.91 -4.72 8.86
CA ASP A 474 -26.51 -3.78 9.90
C ASP A 474 -27.65 -2.84 10.28
N THR A 475 -28.47 -2.40 9.31
CA THR A 475 -29.70 -1.64 9.60
C THR A 475 -30.71 -2.49 10.36
N SER A 476 -30.90 -3.76 10.00
CA SER A 476 -31.84 -4.64 10.72
C SER A 476 -31.38 -4.93 12.14
N LYS A 477 -30.06 -5.10 12.36
CA LYS A 477 -29.48 -5.25 13.71
C LYS A 477 -29.67 -3.99 14.55
N LYS A 478 -29.47 -2.79 13.97
CA LYS A 478 -29.72 -1.53 14.68
C LYS A 478 -31.18 -1.40 15.10
N LEU A 479 -32.12 -1.70 14.19
CA LEU A 479 -33.56 -1.69 14.50
C LEU A 479 -33.91 -2.70 15.59
N ALA A 480 -33.36 -3.93 15.54
CA ALA A 480 -33.60 -4.94 16.57
C ALA A 480 -33.03 -4.54 17.95
N ILE A 481 -31.86 -3.90 17.99
CA ILE A 481 -31.28 -3.36 19.24
C ILE A 481 -32.16 -2.23 19.79
N GLU A 482 -32.66 -1.35 18.93
CA GLU A 482 -33.53 -0.25 19.32
C GLU A 482 -34.87 -0.75 19.88
N GLU A 483 -35.47 -1.77 19.26
CA GLU A 483 -36.65 -2.45 19.78
C GLU A 483 -36.38 -3.15 21.13
N HIS A 484 -35.23 -3.81 21.28
CA HIS A 484 -34.85 -4.45 22.54
C HIS A 484 -34.68 -3.43 23.67
N ILE A 485 -33.99 -2.31 23.42
CA ILE A 485 -33.83 -1.21 24.39
C ILE A 485 -35.20 -0.64 24.77
N LYS A 486 -36.13 -0.51 23.81
CA LYS A 486 -37.49 -0.02 24.09
C LYS A 486 -38.27 -0.97 24.99
N LEU A 487 -38.21 -2.28 24.73
CA LEU A 487 -38.84 -3.31 25.56
C LEU A 487 -38.23 -3.35 26.97
N GLU A 488 -36.91 -3.23 27.07
CA GLU A 488 -36.20 -3.22 28.35
C GLU A 488 -36.56 -1.99 29.19
N ARG A 489 -36.70 -0.81 28.57
CA ARG A 489 -37.20 0.41 29.24
C ARG A 489 -38.63 0.23 29.75
N GLN A 490 -39.53 -0.33 28.93
CA GLN A 490 -40.91 -0.61 29.36
C GLN A 490 -40.97 -1.62 30.52
N ASN A 491 -40.09 -2.62 30.52
CA ASN A 491 -40.01 -3.58 31.61
C ASN A 491 -39.42 -2.94 32.89
N LEU A 492 -38.43 -2.05 32.76
CA LEU A 492 -37.89 -1.30 33.89
C LEU A 492 -38.94 -0.36 34.50
N GLU A 493 -39.73 0.34 33.69
CA GLU A 493 -40.85 1.18 34.16
C GLU A 493 -41.87 0.34 34.93
N LYS A 494 -42.33 -0.79 34.37
CA LYS A 494 -43.23 -1.72 35.07
C LYS A 494 -42.64 -2.25 36.37
N ASN A 495 -41.35 -2.59 36.38
CA ASN A 495 -40.67 -3.07 37.58
C ASN A 495 -40.53 -1.98 38.65
N GLN A 496 -40.34 -0.72 38.25
CA GLN A 496 -40.36 0.43 39.16
C GLN A 496 -41.75 0.65 39.75
N GLU A 497 -42.80 0.59 38.93
CA GLU A 497 -44.19 0.70 39.41
C GLU A 497 -44.52 -0.40 40.43
N ILE A 498 -44.17 -1.66 40.13
CA ILE A 498 -44.37 -2.78 41.07
C ILE A 498 -43.58 -2.59 42.36
N LEU A 499 -42.35 -2.09 42.28
CA LEU A 499 -41.51 -1.82 43.46
C LEU A 499 -42.12 -0.71 44.33
N ASP A 500 -42.61 0.36 43.72
CA ASP A 500 -43.26 1.47 44.42
C ASP A 500 -44.56 1.03 45.10
N GLU A 501 -45.37 0.19 44.43
CA GLU A 501 -46.55 -0.43 45.02
C GLU A 501 -46.19 -1.33 46.21
N HIS A 502 -45.14 -2.15 46.07
CA HIS A 502 -44.68 -3.02 47.15
C HIS A 502 -44.12 -2.22 48.34
N LEU A 503 -43.39 -1.13 48.09
CA LEU A 503 -42.88 -0.24 49.15
C LEU A 503 -44.02 0.45 49.90
N LYS A 504 -45.07 0.91 49.20
CA LYS A 504 -46.29 1.43 49.84
C LYS A 504 -46.96 0.37 50.69
N TYR A 505 -47.15 -0.84 50.17
CA TYR A 505 -47.75 -1.95 50.92
C TYR A 505 -46.97 -2.28 52.21
N VAL A 506 -45.63 -2.34 52.13
CA VAL A 506 -44.78 -2.59 53.30
C VAL A 506 -44.85 -1.43 54.31
N SER A 507 -44.94 -0.19 53.83
CA SER A 507 -45.12 0.99 54.69
C SER A 507 -46.44 0.91 55.47
N ASP A 508 -47.54 0.63 54.78
CA ASP A 508 -48.87 0.52 55.38
C ASP A 508 -48.94 -0.61 56.41
N GLN A 509 -48.35 -1.78 56.10
CA GLN A 509 -48.23 -2.90 57.04
C GLN A 509 -47.44 -2.52 58.30
N ARG A 510 -46.36 -1.75 58.14
CA ARG A 510 -45.54 -1.28 59.27
C ARG A 510 -46.30 -0.30 60.17
N GLU A 511 -47.10 0.59 59.59
CA GLU A 511 -47.96 1.50 60.36
C GLU A 511 -49.07 0.74 61.12
N MET A 512 -49.72 -0.21 60.46
CA MET A 512 -50.73 -1.07 61.09
C MET A 512 -50.15 -1.83 62.28
N LEU A 513 -49.02 -2.52 62.10
CA LEU A 513 -48.34 -3.25 63.19
C LEU A 513 -47.91 -2.32 64.34
N ALA A 514 -47.43 -1.11 64.04
CA ALA A 514 -47.06 -0.14 65.06
C ALA A 514 -48.27 0.37 65.85
N SER A 515 -49.43 0.51 65.20
CA SER A 515 -50.69 0.89 65.87
C SER A 515 -51.22 -0.25 66.76
N GLU A 516 -51.21 -1.49 66.27
CA GLU A 516 -51.61 -2.69 67.03
C GLU A 516 -50.70 -2.92 68.25
N GLN A 517 -49.38 -2.73 68.11
CA GLN A 517 -48.45 -2.81 69.24
C GLN A 517 -48.76 -1.77 70.32
N LYS A 518 -49.11 -0.53 69.94
CA LYS A 518 -49.47 0.52 70.91
C LYS A 518 -50.77 0.18 71.64
N GLU A 519 -51.79 -0.32 70.94
CA GLU A 519 -53.04 -0.77 71.56
C GLU A 519 -52.82 -1.95 72.50
N PHE A 520 -52.02 -2.93 72.08
CA PHE A 520 -51.70 -4.10 72.91
C PHE A 520 -50.96 -3.71 74.19
N GLN A 521 -50.01 -2.78 74.11
CA GLN A 521 -49.30 -2.26 75.29
C GLN A 521 -50.22 -1.51 76.25
N GLN A 522 -51.22 -0.77 75.75
CA GLN A 522 -52.21 -0.11 76.60
C GLN A 522 -53.08 -1.13 77.34
N LYS A 523 -53.59 -2.15 76.62
CA LYS A 523 -54.37 -3.24 77.23
C LYS A 523 -53.59 -3.99 78.30
N LEU A 524 -52.29 -4.26 78.06
CA LEU A 524 -51.41 -4.90 79.04
C LEU A 524 -51.24 -4.06 80.32
N LYS A 525 -51.06 -2.74 80.19
CA LYS A 525 -50.95 -1.82 81.33
C LYS A 525 -52.24 -1.73 82.15
N ASP A 526 -53.39 -1.79 81.50
CA ASP A 526 -54.68 -1.73 82.18
C ASP A 526 -54.98 -3.05 82.91
N GLU A 527 -54.66 -4.20 82.32
CA GLU A 527 -54.76 -5.50 82.99
C GLU A 527 -53.79 -5.64 84.17
N GLU A 528 -52.54 -5.16 84.06
CA GLU A 528 -51.60 -5.13 85.20
C GLU A 528 -52.13 -4.32 86.39
N LYS A 529 -52.85 -3.21 86.15
CA LYS A 529 -53.49 -2.43 87.21
C LYS A 529 -54.63 -3.21 87.87
N ARG A 530 -55.47 -3.88 87.08
CA ARG A 530 -56.58 -4.69 87.59
C ARG A 530 -56.09 -5.85 88.46
N ILE A 531 -55.02 -6.54 88.04
CA ILE A 531 -54.42 -7.64 88.80
C ILE A 531 -53.86 -7.12 90.15
N LYS A 532 -53.16 -5.97 90.16
CA LYS A 532 -52.63 -5.38 91.40
C LYS A 532 -53.73 -4.96 92.40
N GLU A 533 -54.87 -4.48 91.91
CA GLU A 533 -56.02 -4.16 92.76
C GLU A 533 -56.67 -5.43 93.35
N GLN A 534 -56.80 -6.48 92.53
CA GLN A 534 -57.31 -7.78 92.99
C GLN A 534 -56.40 -8.43 94.02
N GLU A 535 -55.07 -8.41 93.83
CA GLU A 535 -54.11 -8.93 94.81
C GLU A 535 -54.19 -8.21 96.15
N LYS A 536 -54.30 -6.87 96.15
CA LYS A 536 -54.48 -6.09 97.38
C LYS A 536 -55.75 -6.47 98.13
N ALA A 537 -56.87 -6.64 97.42
CA ALA A 537 -58.14 -7.02 98.02
C ALA A 537 -58.08 -8.44 98.64
N ILE A 538 -57.42 -9.39 97.99
CA ILE A 538 -57.24 -10.76 98.50
C ILE A 538 -56.38 -10.75 99.78
N ILE A 539 -55.26 -10.03 99.79
CA ILE A 539 -54.36 -9.91 100.95
C ILE A 539 -55.09 -9.30 102.16
N GLU A 540 -55.97 -8.33 101.95
CA GLU A 540 -56.73 -7.69 103.03
C GLU A 540 -57.81 -8.61 103.63
N LEU A 541 -58.45 -9.41 102.78
CA LEU A 541 -59.44 -10.42 103.16
C LEU A 541 -58.80 -11.56 103.97
N GLU A 542 -57.59 -11.96 103.58
CA GLU A 542 -56.82 -13.00 104.28
C GLU A 542 -56.30 -12.52 105.65
N LYS A 543 -55.84 -11.26 105.75
CA LYS A 543 -55.49 -10.63 107.03
C LYS A 543 -56.67 -10.55 108.01
N LYS A 544 -57.90 -10.31 107.53
CA LYS A 544 -59.10 -10.34 108.38
C LYS A 544 -59.41 -11.75 108.89
N ARG A 545 -59.39 -12.76 108.01
CA ARG A 545 -59.64 -14.16 108.38
C ARG A 545 -58.64 -14.69 109.41
N ALA A 546 -57.36 -14.35 109.28
CA ALA A 546 -56.33 -14.73 110.26
C ALA A 546 -56.56 -14.12 111.66
N ARG A 547 -57.04 -12.86 111.73
CA ARG A 547 -57.37 -12.22 113.01
C ARG A 547 -58.56 -12.88 113.70
N ASP A 548 -59.60 -13.24 112.95
CA ASP A 548 -60.79 -13.87 113.51
C ASP A 548 -60.50 -15.29 114.05
N GLN A 549 -59.65 -16.05 113.36
CA GLN A 549 -59.20 -17.37 113.83
C GLN A 549 -58.42 -17.29 115.15
N TYR A 550 -57.52 -16.31 115.31
CA TYR A 550 -56.76 -16.10 116.55
C TYR A 550 -57.67 -15.78 117.75
N VAL A 551 -58.72 -14.97 117.55
CA VAL A 551 -59.68 -14.62 118.61
C VAL A 551 -60.50 -15.84 119.05
N ILE A 552 -60.88 -16.71 118.11
CA ILE A 552 -61.65 -17.94 118.39
C ILE A 552 -60.82 -18.94 119.21
N GLU A 553 -59.53 -19.12 118.89
CA GLU A 553 -58.65 -20.01 119.67
C GLU A 553 -58.42 -19.51 121.10
N MET A 554 -58.21 -18.21 121.29
CA MET A 554 -58.04 -17.61 122.61
C MET A 554 -59.29 -17.79 123.50
N LYS A 555 -60.49 -17.75 122.93
CA LYS A 555 -61.75 -18.04 123.65
C LYS A 555 -61.84 -19.51 124.07
N LYS A 556 -61.49 -20.45 123.19
CA LYS A 556 -61.49 -21.90 123.48
C LYS A 556 -60.52 -22.29 124.60
N ILE A 557 -59.37 -21.61 124.70
CA ILE A 557 -58.38 -21.85 125.77
C ILE A 557 -58.92 -21.36 127.13
N LYS A 558 -59.56 -20.19 127.19
CA LYS A 558 -60.17 -19.66 128.43
C LYS A 558 -61.31 -20.55 128.96
N ASP A 559 -62.16 -21.06 128.07
CA ASP A 559 -63.29 -21.93 128.47
C ASP A 559 -62.83 -23.29 129.01
N ARG A 560 -61.70 -23.84 128.53
CA ARG A 560 -61.11 -25.07 129.09
C ARG A 560 -60.59 -24.87 130.51
N GLN A 561 -59.92 -23.74 130.78
CA GLN A 561 -59.39 -23.44 132.11
C GLN A 561 -60.50 -23.22 133.17
N GLN A 562 -61.64 -22.64 132.79
CA GLN A 562 -62.78 -22.50 133.71
C GLN A 562 -63.44 -23.85 134.06
N LYS A 563 -63.57 -24.76 133.08
CA LYS A 563 -64.15 -26.10 133.31
C LYS A 563 -63.28 -26.99 134.21
N GLU A 564 -61.95 -26.87 134.15
CA GLU A 564 -61.06 -27.61 135.07
C GLU A 564 -61.14 -27.10 136.51
N LYS A 565 -61.19 -25.77 136.73
CA LYS A 565 -61.39 -25.20 138.07
C LYS A 565 -62.70 -25.63 138.72
N GLN A 566 -63.78 -25.74 137.94
CA GLN A 566 -65.09 -26.20 138.45
C GLN A 566 -65.07 -27.68 138.85
N ARG A 567 -64.40 -28.55 138.08
CA ARG A 567 -64.26 -29.99 138.41
C ARG A 567 -63.48 -30.24 139.71
N ILE A 568 -62.42 -29.48 139.96
CA ILE A 568 -61.63 -29.59 141.20
C ILE A 568 -62.46 -29.16 142.42
N ALA A 569 -63.29 -28.11 142.29
CA ALA A 569 -64.16 -27.65 143.36
C ALA A 569 -65.27 -28.65 143.74
N GLU A 570 -65.84 -29.37 142.77
CA GLU A 570 -66.83 -30.42 143.02
C GLU A 570 -66.25 -31.67 143.71
N LEU A 571 -65.03 -32.06 143.38
CA LEU A 571 -64.34 -33.19 144.01
C LEU A 571 -64.08 -32.95 145.50
N ILE A 572 -63.65 -31.74 145.87
CA ILE A 572 -63.42 -31.35 147.27
C ILE A 572 -64.73 -31.31 148.08
N LYS A 573 -65.84 -30.87 147.46
CA LYS A 573 -67.17 -30.90 148.09
C LYS A 573 -67.64 -32.33 148.36
N LYS A 574 -67.44 -33.25 147.41
CA LYS A 574 -67.81 -34.67 147.57
C LYS A 574 -67.01 -35.38 148.67
N GLN A 575 -65.71 -35.08 148.82
CA GLN A 575 -64.90 -35.63 149.92
C GLN A 575 -65.38 -35.17 151.31
N ARG A 576 -65.71 -33.87 151.47
CA ARG A 576 -66.24 -33.34 152.74
C ARG A 576 -67.60 -33.93 153.12
N GLN A 577 -68.44 -34.29 152.15
CA GLN A 577 -69.74 -34.94 152.40
C GLN A 577 -69.57 -36.38 152.92
N ILE A 578 -68.57 -37.11 152.42
CA ILE A 578 -68.30 -38.50 152.80
C ILE A 578 -67.72 -38.60 154.22
N GLU A 579 -66.86 -37.67 154.63
CA GLU A 579 -66.35 -37.60 156.01
C GLU A 579 -67.46 -37.26 157.03
N LYS A 580 -68.37 -36.35 156.70
CA LYS A 580 -69.49 -35.97 157.56
C LYS A 580 -70.44 -37.15 157.83
N ASN A 581 -70.73 -37.94 156.79
CA ASN A 581 -71.60 -39.11 156.89
C ASN A 581 -70.97 -40.28 157.67
N LYS A 582 -69.64 -40.45 157.62
CA LYS A 582 -68.93 -41.45 158.45
C LYS A 582 -69.01 -41.12 159.96
N LEU A 583 -68.89 -39.84 160.32
CA LEU A 583 -68.93 -39.37 161.70
C LEU A 583 -70.34 -39.48 162.33
N GLU A 584 -71.40 -39.33 161.54
CA GLU A 584 -72.78 -39.57 161.98
C GLU A 584 -73.12 -41.05 162.18
N GLN A 585 -72.58 -41.94 161.33
CA GLN A 585 -72.79 -43.39 161.45
C GLN A 585 -72.10 -44.00 162.68
N GLU A 586 -70.93 -43.49 163.10
CA GLU A 586 -70.28 -43.93 164.34
C GLU A 586 -71.04 -43.51 165.60
N LYS A 587 -71.57 -42.27 165.65
CA LYS A 587 -72.41 -41.79 166.76
C LYS A 587 -73.72 -42.60 166.89
N ALA A 588 -74.34 -42.99 165.79
CA ALA A 588 -75.56 -43.81 165.79
C ALA A 588 -75.33 -45.28 166.21
N ARG A 589 -74.15 -45.86 165.91
CA ARG A 589 -73.77 -47.23 166.33
C ARG A 589 -73.52 -47.34 167.84
N LEU A 590 -72.90 -46.32 168.45
CA LEU A 590 -72.67 -46.25 169.90
C LEU A 590 -73.98 -46.16 170.70
N ALA A 591 -74.95 -45.38 170.22
CA ALA A 591 -76.27 -45.23 170.86
C ALA A 591 -77.18 -46.47 170.75
N LYS A 592 -77.01 -47.31 169.72
CA LYS A 592 -77.77 -48.57 169.57
C LYS A 592 -77.19 -49.71 170.42
N LYS A 593 -75.86 -49.78 170.60
CA LYS A 593 -75.23 -50.78 171.47
C LYS A 593 -75.56 -50.57 172.96
N SER A 594 -75.71 -49.33 173.41
CA SER A 594 -76.12 -49.04 174.80
C SER A 594 -77.58 -49.42 175.09
N LYS A 595 -78.50 -49.21 174.14
CA LYS A 595 -79.92 -49.58 174.28
C LYS A 595 -80.18 -51.10 174.23
N ALA A 596 -79.37 -51.87 173.51
CA ALA A 596 -79.53 -53.33 173.42
C ALA A 596 -79.12 -54.06 174.72
N ARG A 597 -78.10 -53.57 175.45
CA ARG A 597 -77.70 -54.14 176.75
C ARG A 597 -78.80 -54.02 177.82
N ILE A 598 -79.48 -52.87 177.86
CA ILE A 598 -80.53 -52.58 178.87
C ILE A 598 -81.79 -53.45 178.64
N LYS A 599 -82.04 -53.92 177.41
CA LYS A 599 -83.21 -54.75 177.10
C LYS A 599 -83.00 -56.23 177.45
N GLN A 600 -81.78 -56.75 177.24
CA GLN A 600 -81.44 -58.15 177.54
C GLN A 600 -81.40 -58.48 179.04
N GLU A 601 -81.08 -57.52 179.92
CA GLU A 601 -81.11 -57.77 181.37
C GLU A 601 -82.53 -57.76 181.96
N LYS A 602 -83.46 -57.01 181.36
CA LYS A 602 -84.88 -57.01 181.81
C LYS A 602 -85.61 -58.32 181.48
N GLU A 603 -85.27 -58.98 180.37
CA GLU A 603 -85.90 -60.25 179.97
C GLU A 603 -85.46 -61.43 180.85
N LYS A 604 -84.19 -61.45 181.32
CA LYS A 604 -83.71 -62.48 182.27
C LYS A 604 -84.41 -62.49 183.63
N ILE A 605 -84.98 -61.34 184.06
CA ILE A 605 -85.69 -61.22 185.34
C ILE A 605 -87.14 -61.75 185.24
N GLN A 606 -87.72 -61.80 184.04
CA GLN A 606 -89.11 -62.25 183.83
C GLN A 606 -89.24 -63.75 183.55
N GLU A 607 -88.20 -64.41 183.04
CA GLU A 607 -88.23 -65.88 182.87
C GLU A 607 -88.05 -66.62 184.21
N SER A 608 -87.18 -66.13 185.10
CA SER A 608 -86.95 -66.78 186.41
C SER A 608 -88.15 -66.72 187.36
N THR A 609 -89.11 -65.81 187.12
CA THR A 609 -90.35 -65.69 187.90
C THR A 609 -91.48 -66.57 187.39
N LYS A 610 -91.43 -67.06 186.14
CA LYS A 610 -92.45 -67.95 185.59
C LYS A 610 -92.18 -69.43 185.87
N GLU A 611 -90.92 -69.84 185.97
CA GLU A 611 -90.61 -71.25 186.25
C GLU A 611 -90.89 -71.64 187.70
N LYS A 612 -90.68 -70.75 188.68
CA LYS A 612 -90.98 -71.05 190.10
C LYS A 612 -92.46 -71.13 190.46
N ILE A 613 -93.37 -70.67 189.60
CA ILE A 613 -94.83 -70.72 189.85
C ILE A 613 -95.44 -72.04 189.33
N ASN A 614 -94.77 -72.75 188.43
CA ASN A 614 -95.28 -74.01 187.87
C ASN A 614 -94.99 -75.25 188.72
N GLU A 615 -94.16 -75.16 189.77
CA GLU A 615 -93.92 -76.29 190.68
C GLU A 615 -94.76 -76.30 191.97
N ILE A 616 -95.75 -75.41 192.12
CA ILE A 616 -96.74 -75.49 193.23
C ILE A 616 -98.04 -76.22 192.82
N LYS A 617 -98.20 -76.71 191.58
CA LYS A 617 -99.50 -77.30 191.14
C LYS A 617 -99.46 -78.62 190.34
N LYS A 618 -98.59 -79.56 190.72
CA LYS A 618 -98.89 -81.00 190.58
C LYS A 618 -98.41 -81.78 191.81
N GLN A 619 -99.36 -81.99 192.72
CA GLN A 619 -99.43 -83.05 193.73
C GLN A 619 -98.43 -83.02 194.90
N SER A 620 -99.02 -83.13 196.12
CA SER A 620 -98.45 -83.24 197.47
C SER A 620 -97.74 -82.02 198.05
#